data_AF-A0A7Y4UAM7-F1
#
_entry.id   AF-A0A7Y4UAM7-F1
#
_cell.length_a   1.000
_cell.length_b   1.000
_cell.length_c   1.000
_cell.angle_alpha   90.00
_cell.angle_beta   90.00
_cell.angle_gamma   90.00
#
_symmetry.space_group_name_H-M   'P 1'
#
loop_
_entity.id
_entity.type
_entity.pdbx_description
1 polymer ?
#
loop_
_entity_poly.entity_id
_entity_poly.type
_entity_poly.pdbx_seq_one_letter_code
_entity_poly.pdbx_strand_id
1 'polypeptide(L)'
;MHFPPRTHIALSGATLLAVMLFGLVALQHQAAASGERAAHSPTQAKDGLGALLKADGTLKAGAQGSFDARGYRMKLGATGEPLFTMAAGDDDKWDDQFNAPGFDDYVHAMAVSGTNVYVGGSFRHIGKLSANYIAKWDGNTWMTLGSGVSGEVRALAVSGSDLYAGGYFTMAGGVTVNRIAKWNGSAWSALGTGMNNTVQAIAVSGADVYAGGAFTTAGGTSANRIAKWNGSAWSALG
;
A
#
# COMPACT_ATOMS: atom_id res chain seq x y z
N MET A 1 27.24 -56.53 25.73
CA MET A 1 26.84 -55.82 24.50
C MET A 1 25.46 -55.21 24.71
N HIS A 2 25.39 -53.95 25.14
CA HIS A 2 24.24 -53.05 24.89
C HIS A 2 24.65 -51.64 25.37
N PHE A 3 25.01 -50.76 24.45
CA PHE A 3 25.12 -49.33 24.70
C PHE A 3 23.93 -48.66 23.98
N PRO A 4 23.21 -47.73 24.62
CA PRO A 4 22.18 -46.96 23.93
C PRO A 4 22.83 -45.97 22.93
N PRO A 5 22.18 -45.67 21.79
CA PRO A 5 22.74 -44.77 20.80
C PRO A 5 22.73 -43.31 21.27
N ARG A 6 23.84 -42.64 20.98
CA ARG A 6 24.13 -41.23 21.27
C ARG A 6 23.23 -40.29 20.44
N THR A 7 22.69 -39.29 21.12
CA THR A 7 22.16 -38.06 20.54
C THR A 7 23.28 -37.26 19.87
N HIS A 8 23.09 -36.88 18.60
CA HIS A 8 23.88 -35.86 17.94
C HIS A 8 23.02 -34.62 17.72
N ILE A 9 23.35 -33.58 18.50
CA ILE A 9 23.01 -32.19 18.24
C ILE A 9 23.98 -31.71 17.15
N ALA A 10 23.44 -31.12 16.08
CA ALA A 10 24.19 -30.24 15.19
C ALA A 10 23.38 -28.95 14.99
N LEU A 11 23.95 -27.85 15.48
CA LEU A 11 23.53 -26.47 15.31
C LEU A 11 24.30 -25.82 14.15
N SER A 12 23.64 -24.87 13.49
CA SER A 12 24.19 -23.81 12.60
C SER A 12 24.83 -24.27 11.29
N GLY A 13 24.75 -23.56 10.17
CA GLY A 13 24.17 -22.26 9.85
C GLY A 13 24.66 -21.86 8.44
N ALA A 14 24.01 -20.85 7.88
CA ALA A 14 24.46 -19.99 6.77
C ALA A 14 24.48 -20.53 5.32
N THR A 15 23.50 -20.02 4.55
CA THR A 15 23.66 -19.19 3.34
C THR A 15 24.53 -19.70 2.17
N LEU A 16 23.89 -19.91 1.00
CA LEU A 16 24.38 -19.34 -0.26
C LEU A 16 23.30 -19.33 -1.38
N LEU A 17 23.10 -18.13 -1.92
CA LEU A 17 22.75 -17.74 -3.30
C LEU A 17 22.11 -18.79 -4.24
N ALA A 18 20.92 -18.48 -4.76
CA ALA A 18 20.47 -19.02 -6.05
C ALA A 18 19.96 -17.89 -6.96
N VAL A 19 20.70 -17.73 -8.05
CA VAL A 19 20.61 -16.82 -9.18
C VAL A 19 19.25 -16.91 -9.88
N MET A 20 18.66 -15.75 -10.24
CA MET A 20 17.55 -15.70 -11.20
C MET A 20 18.04 -16.15 -12.58
N LEU A 21 17.41 -17.17 -13.17
CA LEU A 21 17.59 -17.52 -14.56
C LEU A 21 16.25 -17.52 -15.29
N PHE A 22 16.12 -16.59 -16.24
CA PHE A 22 15.07 -16.55 -17.25
C PHE A 22 15.19 -17.79 -18.14
N GLY A 23 14.13 -18.60 -18.21
CA GLY A 23 14.05 -19.78 -19.06
C GLY A 23 12.70 -19.82 -19.77
N LEU A 24 12.69 -19.32 -21.00
CA LEU A 24 11.57 -19.35 -21.94
C LEU A 24 11.33 -20.81 -22.39
N VAL A 25 10.12 -21.34 -22.19
CA VAL A 25 9.67 -22.58 -22.85
C VAL A 25 8.32 -22.31 -23.50
N ALA A 26 8.33 -22.21 -24.83
CA ALA A 26 7.13 -22.06 -25.64
C ALA A 26 6.55 -23.45 -25.94
N LEU A 27 5.28 -23.66 -25.57
CA LEU A 27 4.51 -24.83 -25.96
C LEU A 27 3.89 -24.56 -27.34
N GLN A 28 4.31 -25.32 -28.35
CA GLN A 28 3.69 -25.32 -29.68
C GLN A 28 2.30 -25.95 -29.61
N HIS A 29 1.30 -25.25 -30.11
CA HIS A 29 0.09 -25.85 -30.69
C HIS A 29 0.06 -25.47 -32.17
N GLN A 30 0.19 -26.46 -33.04
CA GLN A 30 -0.15 -26.32 -34.46
C GLN A 30 -1.68 -26.25 -34.58
N ALA A 31 -2.18 -25.18 -35.19
CA ALA A 31 -3.50 -25.15 -35.78
C ALA A 31 -3.34 -25.05 -37.31
N ALA A 32 -4.06 -25.93 -37.99
CA ALA A 32 -4.01 -26.17 -39.42
C ALA A 32 -4.37 -24.94 -40.26
N ALA A 33 -3.75 -24.90 -41.46
CA ALA A 33 -4.15 -23.99 -42.52
C ALA A 33 -5.49 -24.42 -43.13
N SER A 34 -6.43 -23.48 -43.24
CA SER A 34 -7.29 -23.31 -44.43
C SER A 34 -8.26 -22.14 -44.24
N GLY A 35 -8.18 -21.15 -45.11
CA GLY A 35 -9.17 -20.08 -45.22
C GLY A 35 -8.54 -18.74 -45.55
N GLU A 36 -8.31 -18.50 -46.84
CA GLU A 36 -7.96 -17.19 -47.37
C GLU A 36 -8.94 -16.12 -46.86
N ARG A 37 -8.46 -15.26 -45.95
CA ARG A 37 -8.92 -13.87 -45.92
C ARG A 37 -7.80 -13.04 -46.51
N ALA A 38 -8.15 -12.32 -47.57
CA ALA A 38 -7.30 -11.44 -48.35
C ALA A 38 -6.22 -10.79 -47.50
N ALA A 39 -4.96 -11.06 -47.87
CA ALA A 39 -3.81 -10.33 -47.37
C ALA A 39 -4.08 -8.83 -47.52
N HIS A 40 -4.36 -8.16 -46.40
CA HIS A 40 -4.18 -6.72 -46.33
C HIS A 40 -2.67 -6.53 -46.19
N SER A 41 -2.07 -6.01 -47.26
CA SER A 41 -0.66 -5.63 -47.34
C SER A 41 -0.20 -4.95 -46.03
N PRO A 42 0.99 -5.28 -45.49
CA PRO A 42 1.59 -4.53 -44.41
C PRO A 42 2.15 -3.22 -44.99
N THR A 43 1.26 -2.27 -45.29
CA THR A 43 1.60 -0.94 -45.79
C THR A 43 0.80 0.09 -45.02
N GLN A 44 1.24 0.40 -43.80
CA GLN A 44 1.39 1.75 -43.25
C GLN A 44 1.73 1.65 -41.76
N ALA A 45 3.02 1.50 -41.46
CA ALA A 45 3.55 2.28 -40.34
C ALA A 45 3.74 3.69 -40.90
N LYS A 46 2.83 4.66 -40.63
CA LYS A 46 3.16 6.08 -40.81
C LYS A 46 2.21 7.14 -40.25
N ASP A 47 1.04 6.79 -39.74
CA ASP A 47 0.18 7.76 -39.06
C ASP A 47 0.13 7.43 -37.57
N GLY A 48 0.73 8.28 -36.73
CA GLY A 48 0.52 8.23 -35.29
C GLY A 48 -0.97 8.46 -34.98
N LEU A 49 -1.49 7.86 -33.90
CA LEU A 49 -2.91 7.93 -33.54
C LEU A 49 -3.50 9.35 -33.63
N GLY A 50 -2.74 10.40 -33.31
CA GLY A 50 -3.15 11.79 -33.46
C GLY A 50 -3.70 12.19 -34.83
N ALA A 51 -3.21 11.60 -35.92
CA ALA A 51 -3.73 11.87 -37.27
C ALA A 51 -5.15 11.33 -37.47
N LEU A 52 -5.56 10.33 -36.68
CA LEU A 52 -6.86 9.68 -36.74
C LEU A 52 -7.87 10.31 -35.76
N LEU A 53 -7.44 11.23 -34.90
CA LEU A 53 -8.31 11.88 -33.90
C LEU A 53 -8.95 13.17 -34.42
N LYS A 54 -10.21 13.39 -34.06
CA LYS A 54 -10.83 14.72 -34.08
C LYS A 54 -10.28 15.57 -32.93
N ALA A 55 -10.57 16.87 -32.96
CA ALA A 55 -10.15 17.79 -31.90
C ALA A 55 -10.73 17.42 -30.51
N ASP A 56 -11.87 16.72 -30.49
CA ASP A 56 -12.49 16.22 -29.25
C ASP A 56 -11.85 14.93 -28.71
N GLY A 57 -10.88 14.34 -29.42
CA GLY A 57 -10.23 13.08 -29.04
C GLY A 57 -10.94 11.81 -29.53
N THR A 58 -12.10 11.92 -30.19
CA THR A 58 -12.76 10.76 -30.82
C THR A 58 -12.11 10.40 -32.15
N LEU A 59 -12.24 9.14 -32.58
CA LEU A 59 -11.79 8.72 -33.90
C LEU A 59 -12.58 9.43 -35.01
N LYS A 60 -11.88 9.84 -36.08
CA LYS A 60 -12.50 10.28 -37.34
C LYS A 60 -13.29 9.12 -37.94
N ALA A 61 -14.40 9.43 -38.61
CA ALA A 61 -15.21 8.40 -39.27
C ALA A 61 -14.36 7.63 -40.31
N GLY A 62 -14.44 6.29 -40.27
CA GLY A 62 -13.64 5.42 -41.13
C GLY A 62 -12.22 5.14 -40.66
N ALA A 63 -11.80 5.64 -39.49
CA ALA A 63 -10.53 5.25 -38.89
C ALA A 63 -10.55 3.74 -38.55
N GLN A 64 -9.61 3.00 -39.13
CA GLN A 64 -9.54 1.54 -39.05
C GLN A 64 -8.10 1.07 -39.29
N GLY A 65 -7.77 -0.14 -38.81
CA GLY A 65 -6.43 -0.72 -38.92
C GLY A 65 -5.58 -0.52 -37.66
N SER A 66 -4.30 -0.90 -37.75
CA SER A 66 -3.34 -0.77 -36.65
C SER A 66 -2.69 0.61 -36.66
N PHE A 67 -2.55 1.22 -35.48
CA PHE A 67 -1.93 2.53 -35.30
C PHE A 67 -1.03 2.54 -34.06
N ASP A 68 -0.09 3.47 -34.03
CA ASP A 68 0.74 3.72 -32.86
C ASP A 68 0.00 4.66 -31.89
N ALA A 69 -0.46 4.10 -30.78
CA ALA A 69 -1.16 4.83 -29.73
C ALA A 69 -0.24 5.32 -28.59
N ARG A 70 1.09 5.16 -28.71
CA ARG A 70 2.01 5.64 -27.69
C ARG A 70 1.85 7.14 -27.49
N GLY A 71 1.90 7.58 -26.23
CA GLY A 71 1.64 8.97 -25.85
C GLY A 71 0.16 9.38 -25.87
N TYR A 72 -0.78 8.42 -25.97
CA TYR A 72 -2.22 8.66 -25.81
C TYR A 72 -2.82 7.75 -24.74
N ARG A 73 -3.76 8.28 -23.95
CA ARG A 73 -4.63 7.50 -23.06
C ARG A 73 -6.00 7.29 -23.71
N MET A 74 -6.56 6.09 -23.60
CA MET A 74 -7.93 5.79 -24.04
C MET A 74 -8.88 5.77 -22.85
N LYS A 75 -10.00 6.47 -22.97
CA LYS A 75 -11.15 6.40 -22.06
C LYS A 75 -12.41 6.17 -22.87
N LEU A 76 -13.46 5.69 -22.19
CA LEU A 76 -14.79 5.66 -22.79
C LEU A 76 -15.49 6.99 -22.52
N GLY A 77 -16.06 7.59 -23.56
CA GLY A 77 -16.95 8.72 -23.44
C GLY A 77 -18.31 8.33 -22.87
N ALA A 78 -19.19 9.32 -22.69
CA ALA A 78 -20.48 9.13 -22.03
C ALA A 78 -21.40 8.13 -22.75
N THR A 79 -21.18 7.88 -24.04
CA THR A 79 -21.95 6.92 -24.85
C THR A 79 -21.16 5.66 -25.20
N GLY A 80 -20.00 5.43 -24.55
CA GLY A 80 -19.15 4.25 -24.74
C GLY A 80 -18.18 4.33 -25.93
N GLU A 81 -18.09 5.47 -26.59
CA GLU A 81 -17.14 5.73 -27.67
C GLU A 81 -15.70 5.85 -27.15
N PRO A 82 -14.69 5.39 -27.89
CA PRO A 82 -13.30 5.56 -27.49
C PRO A 82 -12.86 7.02 -27.68
N LEU A 83 -12.36 7.60 -26.59
CA LEU A 83 -11.82 8.94 -26.50
C LEU A 83 -10.32 8.86 -26.19
N PHE A 84 -9.49 9.49 -27.01
CA PHE A 84 -8.05 9.51 -26.84
C PHE A 84 -7.54 10.92 -26.53
N THR A 85 -6.74 11.05 -25.49
CA THR A 85 -6.08 12.30 -25.10
C THR A 85 -4.59 12.10 -25.04
N MET A 86 -3.80 13.12 -25.39
CA MET A 86 -2.34 13.09 -25.21
C MET A 86 -2.02 12.76 -23.74
N ALA A 87 -1.23 11.72 -23.53
CA ALA A 87 -0.62 11.38 -22.27
C ALA A 87 0.54 12.38 -22.05
N ALA A 88 0.56 13.11 -20.93
CA ALA A 88 1.63 14.05 -20.65
C ALA A 88 2.89 13.25 -20.29
N GLY A 89 3.97 13.39 -21.07
CA GLY A 89 5.17 12.55 -20.94
C GLY A 89 5.59 12.28 -19.48
N ASP A 90 5.84 11.00 -19.20
CA ASP A 90 6.06 10.32 -17.90
C ASP A 90 4.80 9.86 -17.14
N ASP A 91 3.60 10.21 -17.60
CA ASP A 91 2.33 9.85 -16.96
C ASP A 91 1.72 8.52 -17.46
N ASP A 92 2.30 7.91 -18.50
CA ASP A 92 1.87 6.66 -19.15
C ASP A 92 1.81 5.45 -18.18
N LYS A 93 2.46 5.56 -17.02
CA LYS A 93 2.49 4.56 -15.94
C LYS A 93 1.68 4.95 -14.71
N TRP A 94 1.14 6.17 -14.67
CA TRP A 94 0.41 6.71 -13.53
C TRP A 94 -1.08 6.63 -13.81
N ASP A 95 -1.77 5.83 -13.01
CA ASP A 95 -3.23 5.76 -13.00
C ASP A 95 -3.81 7.14 -12.64
N ASP A 96 -4.89 7.56 -13.31
CA ASP A 96 -5.60 8.81 -13.00
C ASP A 96 -6.21 8.81 -11.59
N GLN A 97 -6.32 7.64 -10.94
CA GLN A 97 -6.62 7.50 -9.52
C GLN A 97 -5.61 8.24 -8.62
N PHE A 98 -4.38 8.48 -9.08
CA PHE A 98 -3.37 9.28 -8.37
C PHE A 98 -3.48 10.79 -8.62
N ASN A 99 -4.48 11.24 -9.39
CA ASN A 99 -4.78 12.67 -9.58
C ASN A 99 -5.58 13.27 -8.42
N ALA A 100 -5.82 12.51 -7.34
CA ALA A 100 -6.25 13.09 -6.07
C ALA A 100 -5.13 14.02 -5.58
N PRO A 101 -5.41 15.30 -5.25
CA PRO A 101 -4.38 16.16 -4.69
C PRO A 101 -3.80 15.44 -3.47
N GLY A 102 -2.47 15.36 -3.41
CA GLY A 102 -1.77 14.56 -2.41
C GLY A 102 -2.01 15.02 -0.97
N PHE A 103 -1.20 14.49 -0.06
CA PHE A 103 -1.20 14.92 1.33
C PHE A 103 -0.72 16.37 1.45
N ASP A 104 -1.35 17.15 2.33
CA ASP A 104 -0.97 18.54 2.60
C ASP A 104 0.30 18.68 3.49
N ASP A 105 0.81 17.56 4.02
CA ASP A 105 2.03 17.49 4.82
C ASP A 105 2.63 16.06 4.73
N TYR A 106 3.73 15.82 5.44
CA TYR A 106 4.49 14.56 5.42
C TYR A 106 3.66 13.35 5.85
N VAL A 107 3.78 12.27 5.08
CA VAL A 107 3.46 10.91 5.51
C VAL A 107 4.71 10.32 6.16
N HIS A 108 4.62 9.93 7.44
CA HIS A 108 5.75 9.37 8.20
C HIS A 108 5.72 7.85 8.25
N ALA A 109 4.54 7.24 8.18
CA ALA A 109 4.36 5.80 8.32
C ALA A 109 3.29 5.28 7.36
N MET A 110 3.51 4.06 6.88
CA MET A 110 2.55 3.31 6.07
C MET A 110 2.46 1.87 6.58
N ALA A 111 1.27 1.28 6.50
CA ALA A 111 1.07 -0.14 6.75
C ALA A 111 0.04 -0.70 5.76
N VAL A 112 0.19 -1.96 5.36
CA VAL A 112 -0.67 -2.60 4.35
C VAL A 112 -1.40 -3.79 4.94
N SER A 113 -2.68 -3.94 4.62
CA SER A 113 -3.51 -5.11 4.97
C SER A 113 -4.41 -5.50 3.81
N GLY A 114 -4.05 -6.57 3.09
CA GLY A 114 -4.73 -6.94 1.84
C GLY A 114 -4.64 -5.80 0.81
N THR A 115 -5.79 -5.32 0.33
CA THR A 115 -5.87 -4.17 -0.60
C THR A 115 -5.79 -2.82 0.10
N ASN A 116 -5.81 -2.79 1.44
CA ASN A 116 -5.88 -1.55 2.19
C ASN A 116 -4.47 -1.00 2.47
N VAL A 117 -4.28 0.31 2.24
CA VAL A 117 -3.08 1.03 2.65
C VAL A 117 -3.45 2.03 3.72
N TYR A 118 -2.89 1.89 4.90
CA TYR A 118 -2.99 2.84 6.00
C TYR A 118 -1.81 3.79 5.96
N VAL A 119 -2.07 5.07 6.16
CA VAL A 119 -1.06 6.13 6.16
C VAL A 119 -1.21 6.96 7.42
N GLY A 120 -0.07 7.31 8.02
CA GLY A 120 0.02 8.13 9.22
C GLY A 120 1.10 9.19 9.03
N GLY A 121 0.84 10.42 9.49
CA GLY A 121 1.74 11.54 9.21
C GLY A 121 1.45 12.80 10.00
N SER A 122 1.89 13.93 9.46
CA SER A 122 1.60 15.30 9.95
C SER A 122 0.44 15.96 9.20
N PHE A 123 -0.09 15.30 8.16
CA PHE A 123 -1.15 15.82 7.30
C PHE A 123 -2.49 16.03 8.01
N ARG A 124 -3.30 16.92 7.47
CA ARG A 124 -4.71 17.13 7.86
C ARG A 124 -5.68 17.01 6.69
N HIS A 125 -5.17 16.98 5.45
CA HIS A 125 -5.97 16.85 4.26
C HIS A 125 -5.35 15.88 3.25
N ILE A 126 -6.24 15.18 2.53
CA ILE A 126 -5.92 14.39 1.34
C ILE A 126 -6.81 14.91 0.24
N GLY A 127 -6.29 15.84 -0.55
CA GLY A 127 -7.08 16.65 -1.46
C GLY A 127 -8.22 17.38 -0.73
N LYS A 128 -9.47 17.02 -1.03
CA LYS A 128 -10.65 17.61 -0.39
C LYS A 128 -11.11 16.88 0.88
N LEU A 129 -10.53 15.72 1.18
CA LEU A 129 -10.86 14.94 2.37
C LEU A 129 -10.11 15.50 3.58
N SER A 130 -10.81 15.98 4.60
CA SER A 130 -10.19 16.30 5.90
C SER A 130 -9.92 15.01 6.67
N ALA A 131 -8.64 14.63 6.75
CA ALA A 131 -8.18 13.42 7.41
C ALA A 131 -7.10 13.79 8.44
N ASN A 132 -7.44 13.73 9.73
CA ASN A 132 -6.56 14.16 10.80
C ASN A 132 -5.45 13.13 11.09
N TYR A 133 -4.30 13.32 10.46
CA TYR A 133 -3.01 12.60 10.64
C TYR A 133 -3.03 11.11 10.32
N ILE A 134 -4.18 10.53 10.00
CA ILE A 134 -4.32 9.12 9.66
C ILE A 134 -5.46 8.89 8.66
N ALA A 135 -5.22 8.03 7.68
CA ALA A 135 -6.19 7.67 6.66
C ALA A 135 -5.97 6.25 6.13
N LYS A 136 -6.93 5.77 5.36
CA LYS A 136 -6.92 4.46 4.70
C LYS A 136 -7.32 4.62 3.24
N TRP A 137 -6.55 4.02 2.34
CA TRP A 137 -6.95 3.71 0.97
C TRP A 137 -7.48 2.29 0.92
N ASP A 138 -8.60 2.03 0.27
CA ASP A 138 -9.19 0.68 0.13
C ASP A 138 -8.91 -0.01 -1.22
N GLY A 139 -8.19 0.66 -2.11
CA GLY A 139 -8.01 0.26 -3.50
C GLY A 139 -8.68 1.21 -4.48
N ASN A 140 -9.68 1.99 -4.04
CA ASN A 140 -10.46 2.88 -4.89
C ASN A 140 -10.59 4.30 -4.32
N THR A 141 -10.67 4.45 -3.00
CA THR A 141 -10.93 5.75 -2.35
C THR A 141 -10.15 5.92 -1.05
N TRP A 142 -9.80 7.17 -0.72
CA TRP A 142 -9.28 7.55 0.59
C TRP A 142 -10.45 7.73 1.57
N MET A 143 -10.29 7.20 2.78
CA MET A 143 -11.25 7.28 3.87
C MET A 143 -10.56 7.65 5.18
N THR A 144 -11.29 8.31 6.07
CA THR A 144 -10.84 8.57 7.45
C THR A 144 -11.04 7.34 8.34
N LEU A 145 -10.25 7.25 9.42
CA LEU A 145 -10.47 6.27 10.49
C LEU A 145 -11.17 6.96 11.65
N GLY A 146 -12.51 6.99 11.61
CA GLY A 146 -13.32 7.81 12.52
C GLY A 146 -13.01 9.30 12.34
N SER A 147 -12.84 10.03 13.44
CA SER A 147 -12.40 11.44 13.43
C SER A 147 -10.88 11.62 13.31
N GLY A 148 -10.12 10.53 13.16
CA GLY A 148 -8.66 10.53 13.16
C GLY A 148 -8.06 10.60 14.57
N VAL A 149 -6.86 11.17 14.67
CA VAL A 149 -6.13 11.32 15.94
C VAL A 149 -5.79 12.79 16.23
N SER A 150 -5.35 13.13 17.44
CA SER A 150 -5.08 14.52 17.84
C SER A 150 -3.68 15.06 17.50
N GLY A 151 -2.80 14.23 16.94
CA GLY A 151 -1.42 14.62 16.63
C GLY A 151 -0.73 13.61 15.71
N GLU A 152 0.51 13.91 15.36
CA GLU A 152 1.24 13.16 14.34
C GLU A 152 1.33 11.66 14.64
N VAL A 153 1.15 10.86 13.60
CA VAL A 153 1.38 9.41 13.63
C VAL A 153 2.78 9.14 13.07
N ARG A 154 3.63 8.51 13.86
CA ARG A 154 5.02 8.18 13.51
C ARG A 154 5.25 6.70 13.21
N ALA A 155 4.34 5.84 13.65
CA ALA A 155 4.42 4.41 13.44
C ALA A 155 3.04 3.81 13.20
N LEU A 156 2.98 2.86 12.27
CA LEU A 156 1.81 2.03 11.99
C LEU A 156 2.25 0.57 11.89
N ALA A 157 1.44 -0.35 12.44
CA ALA A 157 1.60 -1.78 12.24
C ALA A 157 0.23 -2.47 12.17
N VAL A 158 0.10 -3.50 11.36
CA VAL A 158 -1.15 -4.27 11.20
C VAL A 158 -0.96 -5.67 11.76
N SER A 159 -1.92 -6.16 12.53
CA SER A 159 -2.07 -7.59 12.87
C SER A 159 -3.50 -8.05 12.59
N GLY A 160 -3.68 -8.91 11.58
CA GLY A 160 -5.01 -9.27 11.09
C GLY A 160 -5.80 -8.06 10.60
N SER A 161 -6.99 -7.82 11.16
CA SER A 161 -7.81 -6.64 10.88
C SER A 161 -7.47 -5.42 11.74
N ASP A 162 -6.61 -5.60 12.74
CA ASP A 162 -6.26 -4.55 13.69
C ASP A 162 -5.10 -3.70 13.16
N LEU A 163 -5.24 -2.39 13.31
CA LEU A 163 -4.18 -1.41 13.06
C LEU A 163 -3.74 -0.82 14.40
N TYR A 164 -2.44 -0.82 14.64
CA TYR A 164 -1.81 -0.14 15.77
C TYR A 164 -1.15 1.14 15.26
N ALA A 165 -1.46 2.25 15.91
CA ALA A 165 -0.88 3.56 15.62
C ALA A 165 -0.10 4.07 16.81
N GLY A 166 1.08 4.64 16.56
CA GLY A 166 1.95 5.25 17.56
C GLY A 166 2.45 6.61 17.11
N GLY A 167 2.61 7.55 18.03
CA GLY A 167 3.06 8.90 17.68
C GLY A 167 2.97 9.90 18.82
N TYR A 168 2.58 11.13 18.49
CA TYR A 168 2.48 12.26 19.42
C TYR A 168 1.06 12.49 19.99
N PHE A 169 0.06 11.76 19.51
CA PHE A 169 -1.35 11.99 19.83
C PHE A 169 -1.78 11.49 21.23
N THR A 170 -2.80 12.14 21.78
CA THR A 170 -3.43 11.80 23.07
C THR A 170 -4.94 11.54 22.96
N MET A 171 -5.50 11.66 21.77
CA MET A 171 -6.86 11.26 21.45
C MET A 171 -6.90 10.51 20.13
N ALA A 172 -7.78 9.52 20.04
CA ALA A 172 -8.07 8.77 18.82
C ALA A 172 -9.57 8.49 18.76
N GLY A 173 -10.26 8.96 17.72
CA GLY A 173 -11.71 8.75 17.58
C GLY A 173 -12.55 9.27 18.74
N GLY A 174 -12.10 10.32 19.45
CA GLY A 174 -12.75 10.84 20.65
C GLY A 174 -12.41 10.11 21.96
N VAL A 175 -11.65 9.02 21.90
CA VAL A 175 -11.17 8.27 23.08
C VAL A 175 -9.83 8.82 23.53
N THR A 176 -9.67 9.03 24.84
CA THR A 176 -8.37 9.36 25.44
C THR A 176 -7.44 8.16 25.34
N VAL A 177 -6.28 8.39 24.72
CA VAL A 177 -5.21 7.41 24.54
C VAL A 177 -3.88 8.09 24.88
N ASN A 178 -2.80 7.34 25.07
CA ASN A 178 -1.49 7.96 25.36
C ASN A 178 -0.44 7.42 24.41
N ARG A 179 -0.26 8.12 23.28
CA ARG A 179 0.82 7.90 22.29
C ARG A 179 0.79 6.56 21.55
N ILE A 180 -0.13 5.66 21.90
CA ILE A 180 -0.45 4.45 21.16
C ILE A 180 -1.95 4.16 21.21
N ALA A 181 -2.51 3.65 20.11
CA ALA A 181 -3.90 3.22 20.04
C ALA A 181 -4.07 2.06 19.05
N LYS A 182 -5.16 1.31 19.20
CA LYS A 182 -5.59 0.24 18.31
C LYS A 182 -6.90 0.63 17.62
N TRP A 183 -6.95 0.48 16.30
CA TRP A 183 -8.14 0.51 15.48
C TRP A 183 -8.55 -0.91 15.11
N ASN A 184 -9.77 -1.31 15.44
CA ASN A 184 -10.27 -2.68 15.19
C ASN A 184 -11.04 -2.82 13.86
N GLY A 185 -11.00 -1.80 13.01
CA GLY A 185 -11.82 -1.72 11.79
C GLY A 185 -12.99 -0.74 11.90
N SER A 186 -13.46 -0.42 13.11
CA SER A 186 -14.61 0.47 13.33
C SER A 186 -14.42 1.49 14.45
N ALA A 187 -13.59 1.20 15.45
CA ALA A 187 -13.38 2.05 16.62
C ALA A 187 -11.93 2.05 17.09
N TRP A 188 -11.53 3.19 17.65
CA TRP A 188 -10.25 3.37 18.34
C TRP A 188 -10.35 2.91 19.81
N SER A 189 -9.27 2.34 20.32
CA SER A 189 -9.13 1.92 21.72
C SER A 189 -7.71 2.17 22.23
N ALA A 190 -7.59 2.44 23.53
CA ALA A 190 -6.30 2.55 24.22
C ALA A 190 -5.69 1.15 24.46
N LEU A 191 -4.35 1.07 24.48
CA LEU A 191 -3.63 -0.11 24.96
C LEU A 191 -3.16 0.15 26.40
N GLY A 192 -3.98 -0.26 27.37
CA GLY A 192 -3.77 0.07 28.77
C GLY A 192 -3.71 1.58 28.99
N THR A 193 -2.80 2.04 29.84
CA THR A 193 -2.57 3.48 30.07
C THR A 193 -1.64 4.13 29.04
N GLY A 194 -1.10 3.37 28.08
CA GLY A 194 -0.21 3.86 27.01
C GLY A 194 1.20 4.23 27.47
N MET A 195 1.81 5.24 26.84
CA MET A 195 3.21 5.65 27.06
C MET A 195 3.30 7.10 27.56
N ASN A 196 4.30 7.39 28.39
CA ASN A 196 4.54 8.76 28.87
C ASN A 196 5.24 9.68 27.85
N ASN A 197 5.70 9.13 26.73
CA ASN A 197 6.32 9.91 25.65
C ASN A 197 6.08 9.20 24.31
N THR A 198 6.51 9.86 23.24
CA THR A 198 6.29 9.51 21.84
C THR A 198 6.69 8.08 21.51
N VAL A 199 5.80 7.37 20.81
CA VAL A 199 6.08 6.10 20.15
C VAL A 199 6.55 6.39 18.73
N GLN A 200 7.72 5.89 18.36
CA GLN A 200 8.37 6.14 17.06
C GLN A 200 8.40 4.90 16.16
N ALA A 201 8.27 3.71 16.74
CA ALA A 201 8.24 2.44 16.01
C ALA A 201 7.22 1.49 16.67
N ILE A 202 6.52 0.72 15.85
CA ILE A 202 5.67 -0.39 16.28
C ILE A 202 6.00 -1.59 15.42
N ALA A 203 6.15 -2.75 16.05
CA ALA A 203 6.21 -4.04 15.38
C ALA A 203 5.19 -4.99 16.03
N VAL A 204 4.72 -5.96 15.25
CA VAL A 204 3.82 -7.01 15.75
C VAL A 204 4.43 -8.38 15.45
N SER A 205 4.25 -9.32 16.38
CA SER A 205 4.66 -10.72 16.21
C SER A 205 3.63 -11.62 16.87
N GLY A 206 2.83 -12.31 16.07
CA GLY A 206 1.67 -13.05 16.57
C GLY A 206 0.67 -12.12 17.26
N ALA A 207 0.35 -12.42 18.52
CA ALA A 207 -0.53 -11.59 19.35
C ALA A 207 0.20 -10.44 20.06
N ASP A 208 1.53 -10.42 20.03
CA ASP A 208 2.33 -9.45 20.76
C ASP A 208 2.56 -8.18 19.93
N VAL A 209 2.52 -7.02 20.59
CA VAL A 209 2.85 -5.72 20.02
C VAL A 209 4.07 -5.16 20.73
N TYR A 210 5.02 -4.66 19.97
CA TYR A 210 6.26 -4.08 20.46
C TYR A 210 6.26 -2.59 20.11
N ALA A 211 6.46 -1.75 21.11
CA ALA A 211 6.57 -0.31 20.92
C ALA A 211 7.99 0.14 21.24
N GLY A 212 8.57 0.93 20.34
CA GLY A 212 9.84 1.61 20.51
C GLY A 212 9.67 3.13 20.43
N GLY A 213 10.42 3.89 21.20
CA GLY A 213 10.35 5.35 21.13
C GLY A 213 11.04 6.09 22.26
N ALA A 214 10.54 7.28 22.57
CA ALA A 214 11.17 8.19 23.52
C ALA A 214 10.70 8.02 24.99
N PHE A 215 9.83 7.06 25.25
CA PHE A 215 9.21 6.85 26.56
C PHE A 215 10.16 6.19 27.56
N THR A 216 9.84 6.39 28.84
CA THR A 216 10.50 5.73 29.97
C THR A 216 9.53 4.91 30.82
N THR A 217 8.23 5.04 30.55
CA THR A 217 7.20 4.18 31.12
C THR A 217 6.20 3.74 30.05
N ALA A 218 5.72 2.50 30.19
CA ALA A 218 4.67 1.91 29.37
C ALA A 218 3.68 1.18 30.28
N GLY A 219 2.38 1.49 30.18
CA GLY A 219 1.36 0.88 31.03
C GLY A 219 1.52 1.19 32.53
N GLY A 220 2.25 2.25 32.89
CA GLY A 220 2.62 2.56 34.28
C GLY A 220 3.86 1.82 34.79
N THR A 221 4.41 0.89 34.02
CA THR A 221 5.65 0.16 34.35
C THR A 221 6.86 0.90 33.77
N SER A 222 8.00 0.89 34.48
CA SER A 222 9.26 1.38 33.93
C SER A 222 9.68 0.53 32.75
N ALA A 223 9.86 1.16 31.59
CA ALA A 223 10.26 0.53 30.34
C ALA A 223 11.05 1.55 29.52
N ASN A 224 12.36 1.37 29.43
CA ASN A 224 13.24 2.35 28.81
C ASN A 224 13.26 2.15 27.29
N ARG A 225 12.51 3.01 26.58
CA ARG A 225 12.53 3.15 25.11
C ARG A 225 11.98 1.96 24.32
N ILE A 226 11.73 0.81 24.96
CA ILE A 226 11.12 -0.37 24.34
C ILE A 226 10.20 -1.10 25.33
N ALA A 227 9.04 -1.55 24.87
CA ALA A 227 8.07 -2.32 25.66
C ALA A 227 7.28 -3.30 24.80
N LYS A 228 6.81 -4.37 25.43
CA LYS A 228 5.98 -5.42 24.83
C LYS A 228 4.58 -5.40 25.46
N TRP A 229 3.55 -5.42 24.61
CA TRP A 229 2.15 -5.65 24.95
C TRP A 229 1.76 -7.07 24.59
N ASN A 230 1.21 -7.81 25.55
CA ASN A 230 0.82 -9.21 25.40
C ASN A 230 -0.69 -9.41 25.14
N GLY A 231 -1.42 -8.33 24.84
CA GLY A 231 -2.88 -8.34 24.71
C GLY A 231 -3.60 -7.71 25.90
N SER A 232 -2.97 -7.63 27.08
CA SER A 232 -3.60 -7.08 28.30
C SER A 232 -2.70 -6.15 29.12
N ALA A 233 -1.38 -6.30 29.05
CA ALA A 233 -0.44 -5.49 29.83
C ALA A 233 0.86 -5.19 29.06
N TRP A 234 1.45 -4.03 29.38
CA TRP A 234 2.79 -3.65 28.94
C TRP A 234 3.85 -4.23 29.88
N SER A 235 4.99 -4.61 29.32
CA SER A 235 6.17 -5.10 30.03
C SER A 235 7.44 -4.54 29.38
N ALA A 236 8.49 -4.32 30.17
CA ALA A 236 9.80 -3.96 29.66
C ALA A 236 10.44 -5.14 28.92
N LEU A 237 11.35 -4.84 28.00
CA LEU A 237 12.24 -5.82 27.38
C LEU A 237 13.67 -5.56 27.88
N GLY A 238 14.07 -6.28 28.93
CA GLY A 238 15.37 -6.12 29.61
C GLY A 238 15.26 -5.40 30.94
#